data_AF-A0A8S0UR06-F1
#
_entry.id   AF-A0A8S0UR06-F1
#
_cell.length_a   1.000
_cell.length_b   1.000
_cell.length_c   1.000
_cell.angle_alpha   90.00
_cell.angle_beta   90.00
_cell.angle_gamma   90.00
#
_symmetry.space_group_name_H-M   'P 1'
#
loop_
_entity.id
_entity.type
_entity.pdbx_description
1 polymer ?
#
loop_
_entity_poly.entity_id
_entity_poly.type
_entity_poly.pdbx_seq_one_letter_code
_entity_poly.pdbx_strand_id
1 'polypeptide(L)'
;MTSLHVLLVTFTAQGHINPLHLPTLIRNGIAVTFSTEHLEILDAETRPKVLVNTFHALEPHKLKAIEDYELIGIGPVIPSAFWDYKDPSDKGIGGDLFQKSEDYVQWLDSKPKSSAVYVSFGSLLRLSKVQMEEIAKGLLECRRRFLWVMRVNENPEEEKDDDKLSCLEELEKLGKIVPWCSQL
;
A
#
# COMPACT_ATOMS: atom_id res chain seq x y z
N MET A 1 -10.49 -27.46 -21.48
CA MET A 1 -10.26 -27.13 -20.07
C MET A 1 -10.42 -25.63 -19.96
N THR A 2 -11.35 -25.14 -19.13
CA THR A 2 -11.52 -23.69 -18.88
C THR A 2 -10.28 -23.19 -18.16
N SER A 3 -9.53 -22.28 -18.80
CA SER A 3 -8.42 -21.57 -18.18
C SER A 3 -8.98 -20.75 -17.02
N LEU A 4 -8.42 -20.88 -15.81
CA LEU A 4 -8.81 -20.05 -14.68
C LEU A 4 -7.97 -18.77 -14.74
N HIS A 5 -8.55 -17.70 -15.26
CA HIS A 5 -7.95 -16.38 -15.23
C HIS A 5 -8.33 -15.69 -13.91
N VAL A 6 -7.36 -15.14 -13.18
CA VAL A 6 -7.59 -14.46 -11.90
C VAL A 6 -7.09 -13.02 -12.01
N LEU A 7 -8.01 -12.07 -12.16
CA LEU A 7 -7.68 -10.66 -12.04
C LEU A 7 -7.64 -10.28 -10.55
N LEU A 8 -6.50 -9.78 -10.06
CA LEU A 8 -6.38 -9.25 -8.71
C LEU A 8 -6.57 -7.73 -8.77
N VAL A 9 -7.78 -7.26 -8.46
CA VAL A 9 -8.06 -5.82 -8.39
C VAL A 9 -7.73 -5.32 -6.99
N THR A 10 -6.76 -4.41 -6.91
CA THR A 10 -6.45 -3.66 -5.69
C THR A 10 -7.22 -2.33 -5.75
N PHE A 11 -8.22 -2.14 -4.89
CA PHE A 11 -8.86 -0.83 -4.78
C PHE A 11 -7.91 0.13 -4.06
N THR A 12 -7.67 1.29 -4.66
CA THR A 12 -6.69 2.32 -4.24
C THR A 12 -6.87 2.86 -2.82
N ALA A 13 -7.99 2.55 -2.15
CA ALA A 13 -8.21 2.90 -0.74
C ALA A 13 -7.45 1.99 0.24
N GLN A 14 -7.00 0.82 -0.20
CA GLN A 14 -6.08 -0.02 0.55
C GLN A 14 -4.70 0.19 -0.05
N GLY A 15 -3.76 0.68 0.78
CA GLY A 15 -2.35 0.69 0.43
C GLY A 15 -1.96 -0.65 -0.22
N HIS A 16 -1.19 -0.55 -1.30
CA HIS A 16 -0.83 -1.65 -2.20
C HIS A 16 -0.88 -3.02 -1.53
N ILE A 17 -1.75 -3.88 -2.05
CA ILE A 17 -1.71 -5.30 -1.74
C ILE A 17 -0.38 -5.79 -2.29
N ASN A 18 0.54 -6.09 -1.38
CA ASN A 18 1.76 -6.81 -1.71
C ASN A 18 1.31 -8.08 -2.46
N PRO A 19 1.81 -8.36 -3.67
CA PRO A 19 1.43 -9.53 -4.46
C PRO A 19 2.06 -10.81 -3.88
N LEU A 20 1.75 -11.08 -2.61
CA LEU A 20 2.45 -11.99 -1.73
C LEU A 20 2.28 -13.46 -2.15
N HIS A 21 1.29 -13.74 -3.00
CA HIS A 21 0.99 -15.08 -3.53
C HIS A 21 1.12 -15.19 -5.05
N LEU A 22 1.56 -14.13 -5.73
CA LEU A 22 1.65 -14.09 -7.20
C LEU A 22 2.56 -15.19 -7.78
N PRO A 23 3.77 -15.44 -7.25
CA PRO A 23 4.62 -16.52 -7.75
C PRO A 23 3.97 -17.90 -7.60
N THR A 24 3.21 -18.09 -6.52
CA THR A 24 2.47 -19.34 -6.26
C THR A 24 1.33 -19.53 -7.24
N LEU A 25 0.57 -18.47 -7.55
CA LEU A 25 -0.53 -18.53 -8.52
C LEU A 25 -0.01 -18.83 -9.94
N ILE A 26 1.02 -18.11 -10.37
CA ILE A 26 1.65 -18.34 -11.69
C ILE A 26 2.21 -19.76 -11.80
N ARG A 27 2.85 -20.28 -10.74
CA ARG A 27 3.38 -21.65 -10.70
C ARG A 27 2.29 -22.72 -10.83
N ASN A 28 1.06 -22.41 -10.48
CA ASN A 28 -0.10 -23.29 -10.65
C ASN A 28 -0.82 -23.11 -12.01
N GLY A 29 -0.21 -22.37 -12.95
CA GLY A 29 -0.78 -22.14 -14.28
C GLY A 29 -1.93 -21.13 -14.30
N ILE A 30 -2.07 -20.32 -13.25
CA ILE A 30 -3.08 -19.27 -13.16
C ILE A 30 -2.52 -18.01 -13.77
N ALA A 31 -3.20 -17.49 -14.79
CA ALA A 31 -2.87 -16.19 -15.37
C ALA A 31 -3.38 -15.08 -14.44
N VAL A 32 -2.48 -14.16 -14.09
CA VAL A 32 -2.75 -13.05 -13.15
C VAL A 32 -2.45 -11.73 -13.83
N THR A 33 -3.45 -10.84 -13.83
CA THR A 33 -3.33 -9.51 -14.42
C THR A 33 -3.41 -8.44 -13.33
N PHE A 34 -2.55 -7.42 -13.45
CA PHE A 34 -2.61 -6.19 -12.68
C PHE A 34 -2.98 -5.07 -13.65
N SER A 35 -3.75 -4.08 -13.18
CA SER A 35 -4.30 -2.96 -13.96
C SER A 35 -5.68 -3.22 -14.57
N THR A 36 -6.53 -2.20 -14.43
CA THR A 36 -7.81 -2.02 -15.14
C THR A 36 -7.62 -1.90 -16.66
N GLU A 37 -6.40 -1.72 -17.15
CA GLU A 37 -6.10 -1.53 -18.58
C GLU A 37 -6.20 -2.83 -19.41
N HIS A 38 -6.38 -3.98 -18.78
CA HIS A 38 -6.49 -5.28 -19.46
C HIS A 38 -7.87 -5.94 -19.30
N LEU A 39 -8.94 -5.15 -19.09
CA LEU A 39 -10.32 -5.67 -19.11
C LEU A 39 -10.66 -6.35 -20.44
N GLU A 40 -10.01 -5.94 -21.54
CA GLU A 40 -10.16 -6.55 -22.87
C GLU A 40 -9.83 -8.07 -22.88
N ILE A 41 -8.92 -8.52 -21.99
CA ILE A 41 -8.60 -9.96 -21.85
C ILE A 41 -9.76 -10.70 -21.19
N LEU A 42 -10.45 -10.06 -20.24
CA LEU A 42 -11.60 -10.63 -19.55
C LEU A 42 -12.84 -10.67 -20.45
N ASP A 43 -13.01 -9.66 -21.30
CA ASP A 43 -14.15 -9.57 -22.22
C ASP A 43 -14.09 -10.62 -23.34
N ALA A 44 -12.91 -11.20 -23.58
CA ALA A 44 -12.75 -12.34 -24.47
C ALA A 44 -13.25 -13.67 -23.86
N GLU A 45 -13.49 -13.71 -22.54
CA GLU A 45 -13.96 -14.90 -21.82
C GLU A 45 -15.45 -14.79 -21.46
N THR A 46 -16.18 -15.90 -21.52
CA THR A 46 -17.59 -15.93 -21.10
C THR A 46 -17.67 -16.03 -19.57
N ARG A 47 -18.06 -14.93 -18.92
CA ARG A 47 -18.29 -14.82 -17.47
C ARG A 47 -17.08 -15.25 -16.62
N PRO A 48 -15.93 -14.55 -16.74
CA PRO A 48 -14.72 -14.87 -16.01
C PRO A 48 -14.90 -14.70 -14.49
N LYS A 49 -14.12 -15.46 -13.73
CA LYS A 49 -14.05 -15.36 -12.27
C LYS A 49 -12.95 -14.38 -11.88
N VAL A 50 -13.27 -13.41 -11.03
CA VAL A 50 -12.34 -12.36 -10.63
C VAL A 50 -12.17 -12.39 -9.12
N LEU A 51 -10.94 -12.58 -8.63
CA LEU A 51 -10.67 -12.58 -7.20
C LEU A 51 -10.35 -11.14 -6.76
N VAL A 52 -11.20 -10.58 -5.92
CA VAL A 52 -11.06 -9.21 -5.42
C VAL A 52 -10.57 -9.27 -3.99
N ASN A 53 -9.49 -8.56 -3.66
CA ASN A 53 -9.09 -8.43 -2.26
C ASN A 53 -9.98 -7.41 -1.55
N THR A 54 -11.18 -7.87 -1.23
CA THR A 54 -12.21 -7.16 -0.47
C THR A 54 -13.02 -8.20 0.29
N PHE A 55 -13.91 -7.75 1.17
CA PHE A 55 -14.83 -8.63 1.88
C PHE A 55 -16.23 -8.03 1.86
N HIS A 56 -17.24 -8.89 1.94
CA HIS A 56 -18.64 -8.50 1.72
C HIS A 56 -19.11 -7.35 2.63
N ALA A 57 -18.69 -7.33 3.91
CA ALA A 57 -19.09 -6.27 4.83
C ALA A 57 -18.48 -4.90 4.49
N LEU A 58 -17.37 -4.84 3.73
CA LEU A 58 -16.78 -3.60 3.24
C LEU A 58 -17.52 -3.09 1.99
N GLU A 59 -17.88 -3.99 1.08
CA GLU A 59 -18.43 -3.65 -0.25
C GLU A 59 -19.64 -4.52 -0.64
N PRO A 60 -20.77 -4.42 0.10
CA PRO A 60 -21.89 -5.36 -0.03
C PRO A 60 -22.58 -5.32 -1.39
N HIS A 61 -22.52 -4.18 -2.09
CA HIS A 61 -23.21 -3.98 -3.37
C HIS A 61 -22.29 -4.10 -4.59
N LYS A 62 -20.97 -3.94 -4.44
CA LYS A 62 -20.05 -3.87 -5.60
C LYS A 62 -19.70 -5.23 -6.17
N LEU A 63 -19.64 -6.27 -5.34
CA LEU A 63 -19.37 -7.65 -5.79
C LEU A 63 -20.46 -8.23 -6.70
N LYS A 64 -21.62 -7.58 -6.78
CA LYS A 64 -22.74 -7.98 -7.65
C LYS A 64 -23.07 -6.94 -8.73
N ALA A 65 -22.32 -5.84 -8.78
CA ALA A 65 -22.63 -4.71 -9.66
C ALA A 65 -22.16 -4.93 -11.12
N ILE A 66 -21.23 -5.86 -11.34
CA ILE A 66 -20.71 -6.19 -12.67
C ILE A 66 -21.27 -7.55 -13.05
N GLU A 67 -22.31 -7.57 -13.89
CA GLU A 67 -23.01 -8.80 -14.29
C GLU A 67 -22.17 -9.68 -15.21
N ASP A 68 -21.25 -9.08 -15.96
CA ASP A 68 -20.38 -9.75 -16.92
C ASP A 68 -19.31 -10.62 -16.26
N TYR A 69 -19.03 -10.41 -14.95
CA TYR A 69 -17.99 -11.11 -14.21
C TYR A 69 -18.52 -11.78 -12.94
N GLU A 70 -17.96 -12.93 -12.57
CA GLU A 70 -18.17 -13.53 -11.25
C GLU A 70 -17.12 -12.99 -10.27
N LEU A 71 -17.45 -11.93 -9.53
CA LEU A 71 -16.55 -11.33 -8.54
C LEU A 71 -16.58 -12.11 -7.21
N ILE A 72 -15.41 -12.53 -6.74
CA ILE A 72 -15.24 -13.30 -5.51
C ILE A 72 -14.33 -12.51 -4.56
N GLY A 73 -14.88 -12.01 -3.46
CA GLY A 73 -14.13 -11.36 -2.40
C GLY A 73 -13.30 -12.38 -1.60
N ILE A 74 -11.97 -12.24 -1.61
CA ILE A 74 -11.02 -13.12 -0.92
C ILE A 74 -10.24 -12.40 0.20
N GLY A 75 -10.62 -11.16 0.51
CA GLY A 75 -9.89 -10.28 1.40
C GLY A 75 -10.33 -10.32 2.87
N PRO A 76 -9.61 -9.60 3.74
CA PRO A 76 -8.34 -8.93 3.44
C PRO A 76 -7.21 -9.96 3.27
N VAL A 77 -6.47 -9.88 2.15
CA VAL A 77 -5.26 -10.69 1.93
C VAL A 77 -4.12 -10.00 2.68
N ILE A 78 -3.97 -10.37 3.94
CA ILE A 78 -2.87 -9.96 4.83
C ILE A 78 -2.17 -11.22 5.37
N PRO A 79 -0.86 -11.16 5.66
CA PRO A 79 -0.15 -12.32 6.18
C PRO A 79 -0.76 -12.80 7.50
N SER A 80 -0.81 -14.12 7.69
CA SER A 80 -1.51 -14.72 8.84
C SER A 80 -0.88 -14.30 10.19
N ALA A 81 0.41 -13.96 10.22
CA ALA A 81 1.06 -13.39 11.40
C ALA A 81 0.41 -12.08 11.91
N PHE A 82 -0.33 -11.35 11.07
CA PHE A 82 -0.99 -10.08 11.42
C PHE A 82 -2.51 -10.20 11.57
N TRP A 83 -3.09 -11.35 11.23
CA TRP A 83 -4.54 -11.56 11.27
C TRP A 83 -4.97 -12.52 12.37
N ASP A 84 -4.58 -13.79 12.25
CA ASP A 84 -5.04 -14.87 13.13
C ASP A 84 -3.89 -15.55 13.89
N TYR A 85 -2.65 -15.09 13.68
CA TYR A 85 -1.42 -15.55 14.32
C TYR A 85 -1.18 -17.07 14.17
N LYS A 86 -1.83 -17.73 13.19
CA LYS A 86 -1.71 -19.18 13.02
C LYS A 86 -0.32 -19.60 12.55
N ASP A 87 0.32 -18.77 11.73
CA ASP A 87 1.69 -18.96 11.30
C ASP A 87 2.52 -17.69 11.58
N PRO A 88 3.27 -17.64 12.69
CA PRO A 88 4.16 -16.52 13.01
C PRO A 88 5.31 -16.32 12.02
N SER A 89 5.59 -17.30 11.16
CA SER A 89 6.62 -17.23 10.12
C SER A 89 6.11 -16.58 8.84
N ASP A 90 4.80 -16.59 8.61
CA ASP A 90 4.11 -15.89 7.54
C ASP A 90 3.95 -14.40 7.89
N LYS A 91 5.09 -13.70 7.94
CA LYS A 91 5.17 -12.23 8.09
C LYS A 91 4.97 -11.50 6.77
N GLY A 92 4.61 -12.25 5.74
CA GLY A 92 4.59 -11.79 4.37
C GLY A 92 5.98 -11.77 3.72
N ILE A 93 6.07 -12.17 2.45
CA ILE A 93 7.18 -11.76 1.58
C ILE A 93 6.90 -10.30 1.21
N GLY A 94 7.07 -9.40 2.18
CA GLY A 94 7.13 -7.98 1.90
C GLY A 94 8.38 -7.73 1.07
N GLY A 95 8.21 -7.20 -0.13
CA GLY A 95 9.31 -6.55 -0.84
C GLY A 95 9.76 -5.34 -0.04
N ASP A 96 10.45 -5.56 1.08
CA ASP A 96 11.25 -4.55 1.77
C ASP A 96 12.41 -4.24 0.82
N LEU A 97 12.11 -3.45 -0.22
CA LEU A 97 13.07 -2.93 -1.19
C LEU A 97 14.10 -2.02 -0.50
N PHE A 98 13.80 -1.58 0.73
CA PHE A 98 14.62 -0.68 1.53
C PHE A 98 14.92 -1.30 2.89
N GLN A 99 16.15 -1.09 3.38
CA GLN A 99 16.59 -1.58 4.69
C GLN A 99 15.59 -1.20 5.79
N LYS A 100 15.24 -2.18 6.64
CA LYS A 100 14.47 -1.96 7.86
C LYS A 100 15.24 -1.00 8.76
N SER A 101 14.89 0.29 8.73
CA SER A 101 15.34 1.18 9.79
C SER A 101 14.47 0.90 11.01
N GLU A 102 15.04 0.26 12.04
CA GLU A 102 14.33 0.00 13.31
C GLU A 102 14.05 1.30 14.09
N ASP A 103 14.58 2.43 13.62
CA ASP A 103 14.58 3.72 14.29
C ASP A 103 13.19 4.35 14.42
N TYR A 104 12.31 4.18 13.43
CA TYR A 104 10.95 4.72 13.50
C TYR A 104 10.03 3.90 14.41
N VAL A 105 10.28 2.60 14.55
CA VAL A 105 9.52 1.75 15.48
C VAL A 105 9.80 2.19 16.92
N GLN A 106 11.07 2.35 17.27
CA GLN A 106 11.46 2.90 18.58
C GLN A 106 10.89 4.31 18.81
N TRP A 107 10.88 5.15 17.75
CA TRP A 107 10.25 6.46 17.82
C TRP A 107 8.75 6.37 18.11
N LEU A 108 8.02 5.44 17.48
CA LEU A 108 6.60 5.19 17.74
C LEU A 108 6.36 4.67 19.16
N ASP A 109 7.16 3.71 19.62
CA ASP A 109 7.06 3.10 20.96
C ASP A 109 7.26 4.13 22.08
N SER A 110 8.06 5.16 21.83
CA SER A 110 8.25 6.27 22.78
C SER A 110 7.06 7.24 22.86
N LYS A 111 6.04 7.11 22.02
CA LYS A 111 4.88 8.02 22.00
C LYS A 111 3.69 7.42 22.76
N PRO A 112 2.81 8.26 23.34
CA PRO A 112 1.55 7.79 23.89
C PRO A 112 0.72 7.02 22.86
N LYS A 113 -0.06 6.04 23.33
CA LYS A 113 -0.94 5.24 22.48
C LYS A 113 -1.89 6.14 21.68
N SER A 114 -2.05 5.83 20.38
CA SER A 114 -2.95 6.55 19.46
C SER A 114 -2.68 8.07 19.35
N SER A 115 -1.42 8.50 19.56
CA SER A 115 -1.04 9.91 19.53
C SER A 115 -0.26 10.35 18.27
N ALA A 116 0.19 9.39 17.46
CA ALA A 116 0.88 9.65 16.21
C ALA A 116 -0.05 9.41 15.00
N VAL A 117 0.08 10.26 13.98
CA VAL A 117 -0.62 10.13 12.69
C VAL A 117 0.31 9.48 11.68
N TYR A 118 -0.15 8.42 11.01
CA TYR A 118 0.57 7.82 9.89
C TYR A 118 0.20 8.51 8.57
N VAL A 119 1.20 8.91 7.78
CA VAL A 119 0.99 9.60 6.50
C VAL A 119 1.80 8.89 5.41
N SER A 120 1.11 8.42 4.37
CA SER A 120 1.72 7.83 3.17
C SER A 120 0.78 7.99 1.98
N PHE A 121 1.36 8.26 0.81
CA PHE A 121 0.64 8.38 -0.47
C PHE A 121 0.92 7.19 -1.41
N GLY A 122 1.50 6.11 -0.87
CA GLY A 122 1.87 4.93 -1.65
C GLY A 122 3.11 5.15 -2.52
N SER A 123 3.44 4.12 -3.30
CA SER A 123 4.67 4.06 -4.10
C SER A 123 4.53 4.60 -5.53
N LEU A 124 3.31 4.73 -6.04
CA LEU A 124 3.05 5.12 -7.43
C LEU A 124 2.88 6.63 -7.60
N LEU A 125 2.34 7.32 -6.59
CA LEU A 125 2.08 8.75 -6.67
C LEU A 125 3.36 9.53 -6.36
N ARG A 126 3.79 10.38 -7.29
CA ARG A 126 4.81 11.41 -7.06
C ARG A 126 4.11 12.74 -6.81
N LEU A 127 4.24 13.27 -5.61
CA LEU A 127 3.71 14.59 -5.25
C LEU A 127 4.63 15.69 -5.75
N SER A 128 4.07 16.82 -6.19
CA SER A 128 4.87 18.00 -6.50
C SER A 128 5.40 18.64 -5.22
N LYS A 129 6.50 19.40 -5.31
CA LYS A 129 7.04 20.17 -4.16
C LYS A 129 5.96 21.02 -3.50
N VAL A 130 5.14 21.73 -4.30
CA VAL A 130 4.05 22.57 -3.79
C VAL A 130 3.06 21.75 -2.95
N GLN A 131 2.70 20.54 -3.39
CA GLN A 131 1.80 19.67 -2.63
C GLN A 131 2.46 19.19 -1.33
N MET A 132 3.74 18.82 -1.37
CA MET A 132 4.47 18.39 -0.17
C MET A 132 4.61 19.53 0.85
N GLU A 133 4.83 20.76 0.40
CA GLU A 133 4.88 21.95 1.26
C GLU A 133 3.54 22.23 1.94
N GLU A 134 2.42 22.11 1.24
CA GLU A 134 1.10 22.29 1.85
C GLU A 134 0.77 21.18 2.86
N ILE A 135 1.17 19.93 2.57
CA ILE A 135 1.06 18.83 3.54
C ILE A 135 1.90 19.12 4.78
N ALA A 136 3.14 19.57 4.58
CA ALA A 136 4.06 19.91 5.66
C ALA A 136 3.49 21.01 6.57
N LYS A 137 2.97 22.10 5.99
CA LYS A 137 2.29 23.17 6.73
C LYS A 137 1.11 22.61 7.54
N GLY A 138 0.26 21.80 6.89
CA GLY A 138 -0.87 21.17 7.56
C GLY A 138 -0.46 20.31 8.76
N LEU A 139 0.63 19.55 8.65
CA LEU A 139 1.16 18.74 9.74
C LEU A 139 1.66 19.59 10.92
N LEU A 140 2.35 20.69 10.65
CA LEU A 140 2.80 21.63 11.68
C LEU A 140 1.62 22.32 12.38
N GLU A 141 0.63 22.76 11.62
CA GLU A 141 -0.59 23.38 12.15
C GLU A 141 -1.43 22.42 12.99
N CYS A 142 -1.47 21.14 12.62
CA CYS A 142 -2.17 20.11 13.39
C CYS A 142 -1.55 19.88 14.77
N ARG A 143 -0.26 20.22 14.97
CA ARG A 143 0.50 20.02 16.21
C ARG A 143 0.42 18.60 16.77
N ARG A 144 0.12 17.62 15.92
CA ARG A 144 0.13 16.19 16.28
C ARG A 144 1.45 15.59 15.81
N ARG A 145 1.92 14.59 16.56
CA ARG A 145 3.07 13.79 16.13
C ARG A 145 2.67 13.01 14.88
N PHE A 146 3.61 12.85 13.97
CA PHE A 146 3.35 12.11 12.74
C PHE A 146 4.55 11.25 12.34
N LEU A 147 4.27 10.13 11.69
CA LEU A 147 5.22 9.36 10.90
C LEU A 147 4.86 9.56 9.43
N TRP A 148 5.68 10.29 8.69
CA TRP A 148 5.45 10.59 7.28
C TRP A 148 6.42 9.80 6.40
N VAL A 149 5.87 8.89 5.60
CA VAL A 149 6.63 8.17 4.58
C VAL A 149 6.72 9.05 3.34
N MET A 150 7.90 9.59 3.12
CA MET A 150 8.23 10.48 2.01
C MET A 150 9.49 9.98 1.35
N ARG A 151 9.41 9.67 0.05
CA ARG A 151 10.60 9.33 -0.73
C ARG A 151 11.40 10.60 -0.97
N VAL A 152 12.53 10.69 -0.30
CA VAL A 152 13.61 11.60 -0.69
C VAL A 152 14.37 10.91 -1.84
N ASN A 153 14.93 11.67 -2.77
CA ASN A 153 15.48 11.05 -3.98
C ASN A 153 16.60 10.07 -3.61
N GLU A 154 16.62 8.90 -4.25
CA GLU A 154 17.56 7.82 -3.93
C GLU A 154 19.02 8.19 -4.28
N ASN A 155 19.23 9.23 -5.08
CA ASN A 155 20.54 9.81 -5.40
C ASN A 155 20.71 11.18 -4.70
N PRO A 156 21.45 11.23 -3.57
CA PRO A 156 21.79 12.49 -2.90
C PRO A 156 22.58 13.45 -3.81
N GLU A 157 23.26 12.93 -4.83
CA GLU A 157 24.03 13.72 -5.80
C GLU A 157 23.15 14.40 -6.87
N GLU A 158 21.89 13.97 -7.02
CA GLU A 158 20.91 14.57 -7.94
C GLU A 158 19.89 15.46 -7.20
N GLU A 159 19.90 15.46 -5.86
CA GLU A 159 19.07 16.36 -5.07
C GLU A 159 19.53 17.80 -5.28
N LYS A 160 18.70 18.55 -6.00
CA LYS A 160 18.87 20.00 -6.06
C LYS A 160 18.41 20.56 -4.72
N ASP A 161 19.07 21.61 -4.24
CA ASP A 161 18.65 22.36 -3.04
C ASP A 161 17.16 22.77 -3.12
N ASP A 162 16.64 22.92 -4.34
CA ASP A 162 15.27 23.27 -4.63
C ASP A 162 14.27 22.11 -4.47
N ASP A 163 14.69 20.88 -4.17
CA ASP A 163 13.79 19.74 -3.89
C ASP A 163 13.53 19.55 -2.39
N LYS A 164 14.29 20.25 -1.53
CA LYS A 164 14.14 20.16 -0.06
C LYS A 164 12.93 20.94 0.42
N LEU A 165 12.22 20.37 1.40
CA LEU A 165 11.12 21.06 2.09
C LEU A 165 11.62 22.24 2.90
N SER A 166 10.94 23.38 2.76
CA SER A 166 11.30 24.64 3.42
C SER A 166 11.27 24.56 4.96
N CYS A 167 10.40 23.72 5.52
CA CYS A 167 10.17 23.56 6.96
C CYS A 167 10.66 22.22 7.52
N LEU A 168 11.62 21.56 6.87
CA LEU A 168 12.09 20.22 7.26
C LEU A 168 12.56 20.15 8.72
N GLU A 169 13.32 21.14 9.20
CA GLU A 169 13.81 21.17 10.58
C GLU A 169 12.68 21.29 11.62
N GLU A 170 11.58 21.96 11.27
CA GLU A 170 10.43 22.11 12.15
C GLU A 170 9.61 20.82 12.18
N LEU A 171 9.47 20.15 11.03
CA LEU A 171 8.83 18.85 10.91
C LEU A 171 9.55 17.80 11.76
N GLU A 172 10.89 17.75 11.71
CA GLU A 172 11.69 16.78 12.46
C GLU A 172 11.63 16.99 13.99
N LYS A 173 11.29 18.19 14.46
CA LYS A 173 11.04 18.44 15.89
C LYS A 173 9.71 17.85 16.36
N LEU A 174 8.73 17.73 15.47
CA LEU A 174 7.37 17.30 15.80
C LEU A 174 7.09 15.83 15.44
N GLY A 175 7.63 15.37 14.31
CA GLY A 175 7.38 14.08 13.71
C GLY A 175 8.65 13.33 13.32
N LYS A 176 8.46 12.24 12.58
CA LYS A 176 9.53 11.44 11.98
C LYS A 176 9.22 11.30 10.49
N ILE A 177 10.20 11.59 9.65
CA ILE A 177 10.11 11.41 8.20
C ILE A 177 11.01 10.24 7.83
N VAL A 178 10.50 9.32 7.01
CA VAL A 178 11.24 8.14 6.56
C VAL A 178 11.02 7.87 5.07
N PRO A 179 12.02 7.35 4.34
CA PRO A 179 11.86 6.97 2.93
C PRO A 179 10.97 5.73 2.76
N TRP A 180 10.94 4.87 3.78
CA TRP A 180 10.19 3.62 3.79
C TRP A 180 9.81 3.23 5.21
N CYS A 181 8.69 2.52 5.38
CA CYS A 181 8.35 1.82 6.62
C CYS A 181 7.58 0.53 6.31
N SER A 182 7.67 -0.47 7.20
CA SER A 182 6.77 -1.61 7.16
C SER A 182 5.38 -1.16 7.61
N GLN A 183 4.38 -1.33 6.76
CA GLN A 183 3.01 -0.85 7.02
C GLN A 183 2.16 -1.83 7.84
N LEU A 184 2.67 -3.05 8.08
CA LEU A 184 2.00 -4.13 8.80
C LEU A 184 2.69 -4.41 10.13
#